data_AF-A0AAF0Y5X4-F1
#
_entry.id   AF-A0AAF0Y5X4-F1
#
_cell.length_a   1.000
_cell.length_b   1.000
_cell.length_c   1.000
_cell.angle_alpha   90.00
_cell.angle_beta   90.00
_cell.angle_gamma   90.00
#
_symmetry.space_group_name_H-M   'P 1'
#
loop_
_entity.id
_entity.type
_entity.pdbx_description
1 polymer ?
#
loop_
_entity_poly.entity_id
_entity_poly.type
_entity_poly.pdbx_seq_one_letter_code
_entity_poly.pdbx_strand_id
1 'polypeptide(L)'
;MADRPPAVPLHLTSLAILAPSNAPLYVHSFTGKDDEMRAYHLAHAAVDVIEERIVMNAQPNRPSDSYLGLLFCMEDMAFYGFQTPTKLRLVLSVALVDAVIKDADIVAIFRAVHQEVIRAIHNPFLSLPSSFSAVAAAPYEPAAEGEDGEGKKDGDKEVQKATAALAATRVGSTRRNEAVAEEEMFASGPADIKPAWLDSPRFRAGIERLGVLLNGGRA
;
A
#
# COMPACT_ATOMS: atom_id res chain seq x y z
N MET A 1 14.32 -16.34 4.57
CA MET A 1 15.41 -16.17 5.57
C MET A 1 15.25 -14.85 6.34
N ALA A 2 14.02 -14.39 6.62
CA ALA A 2 13.76 -13.13 7.30
C ALA A 2 12.52 -13.29 8.17
N ASP A 3 12.70 -13.85 9.36
CA ASP A 3 11.71 -13.77 10.45
C ASP A 3 12.37 -14.05 11.80
N ARG A 4 13.58 -13.50 12.01
CA ARG A 4 14.19 -13.52 13.34
C ARG A 4 13.72 -12.25 14.04
N PRO A 5 12.84 -12.33 15.07
CA PRO A 5 12.57 -11.18 15.90
C PRO A 5 13.89 -10.67 16.51
N PRO A 6 14.05 -9.35 16.68
CA PRO A 6 15.24 -8.79 17.30
C PRO A 6 15.47 -9.48 18.65
N ALA A 7 16.73 -9.81 18.95
CA ALA A 7 17.10 -10.58 20.14
C ALA A 7 16.87 -9.79 21.45
N VAL A 8 16.58 -8.49 21.35
CA VAL A 8 16.31 -7.58 22.45
C VAL A 8 14.96 -6.91 22.16
N PRO A 9 14.04 -6.81 23.15
CA PRO A 9 12.77 -6.13 22.96
C PRO A 9 13.03 -4.67 22.60
N LEU A 10 12.49 -4.23 21.47
CA LEU A 10 12.54 -2.85 21.02
C LEU A 10 11.21 -2.20 21.39
N HIS A 11 11.25 -1.26 22.34
CA HIS A 11 10.06 -0.57 22.80
C HIS A 11 9.67 0.51 21.79
N LEU A 12 8.78 0.15 20.85
CA LEU A 12 8.23 1.10 19.90
C LEU A 12 7.26 2.04 20.59
N THR A 13 7.43 3.35 20.39
CA THR A 13 6.54 4.37 20.97
C THR A 13 5.50 4.84 19.97
N SER A 14 5.92 5.19 18.75
CA SER A 14 5.00 5.63 17.70
C SER A 14 5.53 5.39 16.28
N LEU A 15 4.61 5.38 15.33
CA LEU A 15 4.85 5.29 13.91
C LEU A 15 4.08 6.40 13.19
N ALA A 16 4.73 7.12 12.29
CA ALA A 16 4.08 8.05 11.37
C ALA A 16 4.48 7.77 9.92
N ILE A 17 3.49 7.81 9.03
CA ILE A 17 3.64 7.68 7.58
C ILE A 17 3.17 8.99 6.97
N LEU A 18 4.05 9.61 6.20
CA LEU A 18 3.83 10.91 5.58
C LEU A 18 3.87 10.77 4.06
N ALA A 19 2.99 11.51 3.40
CA ALA A 19 2.92 11.62 1.95
C ALA A 19 4.15 12.34 1.38
N PRO A 20 4.38 12.27 0.07
CA PRO A 20 5.40 13.08 -0.59
C PRO A 20 5.16 14.59 -0.42
N SER A 21 3.90 15.00 -0.21
CA SER A 21 3.49 16.38 0.09
C SER A 21 3.68 16.80 1.56
N ASN A 22 4.33 15.98 2.39
CA ASN A 22 4.46 16.17 3.84
C ASN A 22 3.15 16.08 4.63
N ALA A 23 2.02 15.78 3.97
CA ALA A 23 0.77 15.53 4.66
C ALA A 23 0.82 14.20 5.43
N PRO A 24 0.33 14.15 6.69
CA PRO A 24 0.22 12.91 7.45
C PRO A 24 -0.79 11.96 6.79
N LEU A 25 -0.35 10.75 6.42
CA LEU A 25 -1.24 9.71 5.92
C LEU A 25 -1.74 8.81 7.04
N TYR A 26 -0.87 8.51 8.00
CA TYR A 26 -1.18 7.64 9.12
C TYR A 26 -0.28 7.98 10.30
N VAL A 27 -0.85 8.06 11.50
CA VAL A 27 -0.11 8.22 12.75
C VAL A 27 -0.68 7.20 13.73
N HIS A 28 0.21 6.49 14.41
CA HIS A 28 -0.16 5.50 15.40
C HIS A 28 0.78 5.56 16.58
N SER A 29 0.21 5.56 17.78
CA SER A 29 0.94 5.43 19.02
C SER A 29 0.75 4.02 19.59
N PHE A 30 1.85 3.41 20.01
CA PHE A 30 1.85 2.11 20.68
C PHE A 30 1.73 2.24 22.21
N THR A 31 1.99 3.42 22.77
CA THR A 31 1.90 3.69 24.23
C THR A 31 0.49 4.04 24.68
N GLY A 32 -0.34 4.56 23.78
CA GLY A 32 -1.73 4.93 24.07
C GLY A 32 -2.26 5.99 23.12
N LYS A 33 -3.59 6.13 23.05
CA LYS A 33 -4.27 7.10 22.16
C LYS A 33 -3.96 8.56 22.51
N ASP A 34 -3.74 8.84 23.79
CA ASP A 34 -3.45 10.21 24.26
C ASP A 34 -2.13 10.75 23.70
N ASP A 35 -1.19 9.85 23.39
CA ASP A 35 0.12 10.20 22.81
C ASP A 35 0.09 10.36 21.29
N GLU A 36 -1.00 10.02 20.60
CA GLU A 36 -1.10 10.13 19.14
C GLU A 36 -0.91 11.58 18.67
N MET A 37 -1.49 12.54 19.40
CA MET A 37 -1.34 13.96 19.08
C MET A 37 0.10 14.43 19.29
N ARG A 38 0.79 13.95 20.34
CA ARG A 38 2.21 14.26 20.56
C ARG A 38 3.07 13.65 19.45
N ALA A 39 2.82 12.39 19.11
CA ALA A 39 3.50 11.70 18.02
C ALA A 39 3.33 12.42 16.67
N TYR A 40 2.15 12.97 16.40
CA TYR A 40 1.89 13.77 15.20
C TYR A 40 2.83 14.99 15.11
N HIS A 41 2.89 15.81 16.17
CA HIS A 41 3.72 17.02 16.16
C HIS A 41 5.21 16.69 16.06
N LEU A 42 5.67 15.66 16.78
CA LEU A 42 7.08 15.23 16.74
C LEU A 42 7.46 14.64 15.38
N ALA A 43 6.57 13.85 14.76
CA ALA A 43 6.80 13.32 13.42
C ALA A 43 6.82 14.44 12.37
N HIS A 44 5.97 15.46 12.51
CA HIS A 44 5.99 16.60 11.60
C HIS A 44 7.25 17.46 11.77
N ALA A 45 7.77 17.62 12.99
CA ALA A 45 9.06 18.27 13.23
C ALA A 45 10.23 17.48 12.61
N ALA A 46 10.11 16.15 12.51
CA ALA A 46 11.11 15.29 11.87
C ALA A 46 11.26 15.54 10.36
N VAL A 47 10.24 16.12 9.70
CA VAL A 47 10.23 16.35 8.26
C VAL A 47 11.36 17.28 7.83
N ASP A 48 11.60 18.36 8.59
CA ASP A 48 12.64 19.32 8.26
C ASP A 48 14.03 18.66 8.23
N VAL A 49 14.31 17.79 9.20
CA VAL A 49 15.56 17.01 9.27
C VAL A 49 15.64 16.01 8.12
N ILE A 50 14.54 15.36 7.77
CA ILE A 50 14.47 14.44 6.63
C ILE A 50 14.80 15.18 5.33
N GLU A 51 14.23 16.36 5.11
CA GLU A 51 14.48 17.16 3.91
C GLU A 51 15.94 17.59 3.80
N GLU A 52 16.55 18.04 4.90
CA GLU A 52 17.97 18.34 4.94
C GLU A 52 18.83 17.11 4.58
N ARG A 53 18.53 15.95 5.18
CA ARG A 53 19.26 14.69 4.92
C ARG A 53 19.12 14.22 3.48
N ILE A 54 17.96 14.38 2.87
CA ILE A 54 17.73 14.03 1.46
C ILE A 54 18.60 14.91 0.56
N VAL A 55 18.66 16.21 0.83
CA VAL A 55 19.48 17.16 0.06
C VAL A 55 20.98 16.85 0.23
N MET A 56 21.42 16.58 1.46
CA MET A 56 22.83 16.23 1.75
C MET A 56 23.26 14.92 1.07
N ASN A 57 22.37 13.93 1.03
CA ASN A 57 22.66 12.61 0.46
C ASN A 57 22.36 12.52 -1.05
N ALA A 58 21.83 13.58 -1.67
CA ALA A 58 21.57 13.64 -3.10
C ALA A 58 22.89 13.74 -3.88
N GLN A 59 23.51 12.59 -4.16
CA GLN A 59 24.68 12.48 -5.02
C GLN A 59 24.25 12.06 -6.44
N PRO A 60 24.70 12.75 -7.50
CA PRO A 60 24.21 12.54 -8.87
C PRO A 60 24.48 11.14 -9.45
N ASN A 61 25.43 10.38 -8.88
CA ASN A 61 25.86 9.08 -9.38
C ASN A 61 25.56 7.91 -8.42
N ARG A 62 24.80 8.12 -7.33
CA ARG A 62 24.48 7.06 -6.37
C ARG A 62 22.98 7.08 -6.04
N PRO A 63 22.28 5.94 -6.11
CA PRO A 63 20.89 5.88 -5.64
C PRO A 63 20.84 6.33 -4.18
N SER A 64 19.91 7.21 -3.84
CA SER A 64 19.73 7.68 -2.46
C SER A 64 19.34 6.50 -1.58
N ASP A 65 20.07 6.29 -0.50
CA ASP A 65 19.77 5.23 0.46
C ASP A 65 18.39 5.50 1.11
N SER A 66 17.54 4.47 1.14
CA SER A 66 16.19 4.59 1.72
C SER A 66 16.19 4.79 3.24
N TYR A 67 17.27 4.40 3.93
CA TYR A 67 17.41 4.60 5.36
C TYR A 67 18.15 5.90 5.63
N LEU A 68 17.51 6.83 6.34
CA LEU A 68 18.07 8.14 6.68
C LEU A 68 18.83 8.13 8.02
N GLY A 69 18.71 7.04 8.79
CA GLY A 69 19.33 6.90 10.09
C GLY A 69 18.53 7.55 11.21
N LEU A 70 19.24 7.80 12.32
CA LEU A 70 18.76 8.61 13.43
C LEU A 70 18.61 10.08 12.97
N LEU A 71 17.41 10.62 13.14
CA LEU A 71 17.06 12.00 12.83
C LEU A 71 17.39 12.91 14.01
N PHE A 72 16.74 12.65 15.15
CA PHE A 72 16.97 13.37 16.40
C PHE A 72 16.54 12.49 17.59
N CYS A 73 17.00 12.87 18.78
CA CYS A 73 16.52 12.32 20.04
C CYS A 73 15.79 13.42 20.80
N MET A 74 14.70 13.08 21.47
CA MET A 74 13.92 14.01 22.27
C MET A 74 13.46 13.30 23.53
N GLU A 75 13.85 13.84 24.69
CA GLU A 75 13.66 13.19 26.00
C GLU A 75 14.23 11.75 25.97
N ASP A 76 13.40 10.76 26.25
CA ASP A 76 13.77 9.33 26.28
C ASP A 76 13.36 8.60 24.98
N MET A 77 13.21 9.32 23.86
CA MET A 77 12.82 8.76 22.56
C MET A 77 13.81 9.11 21.44
N ALA A 78 14.08 8.13 20.56
CA ALA A 78 14.88 8.26 19.35
C ALA A 78 13.97 8.21 18.14
N PHE A 79 14.15 9.16 17.22
CA PHE A 79 13.40 9.23 15.98
C PHE A 79 14.27 8.79 14.80
N TYR A 80 13.83 7.76 14.10
CA TYR A 80 14.48 7.24 12.90
C TYR A 80 13.69 7.59 11.65
N GLY A 81 14.40 7.82 10.56
CA GLY A 81 13.82 8.19 9.27
C GLY A 81 14.04 7.15 8.19
N PHE A 82 13.02 6.90 7.38
CA PHE A 82 13.10 6.05 6.20
C PHE A 82 12.33 6.67 5.04
N GLN A 83 12.95 6.77 3.87
CA GLN A 83 12.31 7.22 2.65
C GLN A 83 12.22 6.07 1.65
N THR A 84 10.99 5.77 1.24
CA THR A 84 10.74 4.76 0.19
C THR A 84 11.05 5.32 -1.20
N PRO A 85 11.26 4.46 -2.20
CA PRO A 85 11.44 4.89 -3.60
C PRO A 85 10.26 5.73 -4.14
N THR A 86 9.06 5.52 -3.60
CA THR A 86 7.85 6.28 -3.92
C THR A 86 7.78 7.63 -3.21
N LYS A 87 8.86 8.05 -2.54
CA LYS A 87 8.98 9.29 -1.75
C LYS A 87 8.02 9.37 -0.55
N LEU A 88 7.45 8.24 -0.10
CA LEU A 88 6.82 8.20 1.21
C LEU A 88 7.89 8.30 2.29
N ARG A 89 7.64 9.16 3.28
CA ARG A 89 8.53 9.37 4.42
C ARG A 89 7.91 8.63 5.62
N LEU A 90 8.66 7.71 6.19
CA LEU A 90 8.28 6.96 7.37
C LEU A 90 9.14 7.44 8.54
N VAL A 91 8.50 7.73 9.66
CA VAL A 91 9.13 8.14 10.91
C VAL A 91 8.77 7.10 11.96
N LEU A 92 9.79 6.52 12.58
CA LEU A 92 9.63 5.57 13.68
C LEU A 92 10.22 6.20 14.94
N SER A 93 9.45 6.19 16.03
CA SER A 93 9.96 6.54 17.34
C SER A 93 10.14 5.29 18.20
N VAL A 94 11.27 5.23 18.89
CA VAL A 94 11.66 4.13 19.76
C VAL A 94 12.07 4.71 21.11
N ALA A 95 11.63 4.11 22.21
CA ALA A 95 12.11 4.49 23.53
C ALA A 95 13.58 4.10 23.69
N LEU A 96 14.42 5.02 24.16
CA LEU A 96 15.80 4.72 24.57
C LEU A 96 15.74 4.00 25.91
N VAL A 97 15.59 2.68 25.84
CA VAL A 97 15.88 1.78 26.97
C VAL A 97 17.35 1.39 26.84
N ASP A 98 18.04 1.00 27.92
CA ASP A 98 19.48 0.62 27.97
C ASP A 98 19.91 -0.53 27.00
N ALA A 99 19.02 -0.96 26.11
CA ALA A 99 19.26 -1.83 24.99
C ALA A 99 20.03 -1.12 23.85
N VAL A 100 21.07 -1.79 23.35
CA VAL A 100 21.79 -1.34 22.15
C VAL A 100 20.91 -1.54 20.92
N ILE A 101 20.34 -0.46 20.40
CA ILE A 101 19.53 -0.46 19.17
C ILE A 101 20.47 -0.56 17.97
N LYS A 102 20.27 -1.60 17.14
CA LYS A 102 21.02 -1.78 15.89
C LYS A 102 20.23 -1.22 14.72
N ASP A 103 20.91 -0.48 13.84
CA ASP A 103 20.31 0.03 12.60
C ASP A 103 19.71 -1.08 11.73
N ALA A 104 20.31 -2.28 11.73
CA ALA A 104 19.80 -3.42 10.98
C ALA A 104 18.38 -3.84 11.42
N ASP A 105 18.09 -3.76 12.72
CA ASP A 105 16.78 -4.11 13.27
C ASP A 105 15.76 -3.03 12.92
N ILE A 106 16.14 -1.76 13.02
CA ILE A 106 15.31 -0.61 12.61
C ILE A 106 14.95 -0.68 11.11
N VAL A 107 15.93 -0.99 10.26
CA VAL A 107 15.70 -1.18 8.82
C VAL A 107 14.75 -2.35 8.56
N ALA A 108 14.85 -3.44 9.32
CA ALA A 108 13.93 -4.56 9.20
C ALA A 108 12.48 -4.14 9.57
N ILE A 109 12.30 -3.33 10.61
CA ILE A 109 11.00 -2.79 11.03
C ILE A 109 10.42 -1.90 9.92
N PHE A 110 11.20 -0.96 9.38
CA PHE A 110 10.74 -0.12 8.27
C PHE A 110 10.33 -0.93 7.05
N ARG A 111 11.07 -2.00 6.72
CA ARG A 111 10.70 -2.90 5.64
C ARG A 111 9.39 -3.64 5.92
N ALA A 112 9.18 -4.11 7.16
CA ALA A 112 7.94 -4.76 7.56
C ALA A 112 6.73 -3.80 7.47
N VAL A 113 6.88 -2.56 7.97
CA VAL A 113 5.85 -1.53 7.85
C VAL A 113 5.57 -1.20 6.39
N HIS A 114 6.61 -1.05 5.57
CA HIS A 114 6.44 -0.79 4.14
C HIS A 114 5.72 -1.94 3.43
N GLN A 115 5.97 -3.19 3.81
CA GLN A 115 5.22 -4.34 3.30
C GLN A 115 3.73 -4.30 3.66
N GLU A 116 3.37 -3.87 4.87
CA GLU A 116 1.97 -3.68 5.24
C GLU A 116 1.31 -2.54 4.46
N VAL A 117 2.04 -1.44 4.22
CA VAL A 117 1.57 -0.34 3.37
C VAL A 117 1.34 -0.83 1.93
N ILE A 118 2.27 -1.60 1.38
CA ILE A 118 2.14 -2.23 0.05
C ILE A 118 0.90 -3.13 0.04
N ARG A 119 0.73 -4.02 1.02
CA ARG A 119 -0.44 -4.91 1.12
C ARG A 119 -1.75 -4.15 1.19
N ALA A 120 -1.78 -3.04 1.92
CA ALA A 120 -2.95 -2.18 1.96
C ALA A 120 -3.23 -1.61 0.56
N ILE A 121 -2.27 -0.92 -0.06
CA ILE A 121 -2.45 -0.23 -1.35
C ILE A 121 -2.75 -1.19 -2.52
N HIS A 122 -2.21 -2.40 -2.50
CA HIS A 122 -2.46 -3.41 -3.55
C HIS A 122 -3.85 -4.05 -3.47
N ASN A 123 -4.73 -3.60 -2.58
CA ASN A 123 -6.12 -4.04 -2.56
C ASN A 123 -6.92 -3.32 -3.67
N PRO A 124 -7.40 -4.05 -4.71
CA PRO A 124 -8.09 -3.45 -5.86
C PRO A 124 -9.46 -2.84 -5.49
N PHE A 125 -9.98 -3.12 -4.30
CA PHE A 125 -11.27 -2.62 -3.82
C PHE A 125 -11.15 -1.37 -2.93
N LEU A 126 -9.94 -0.79 -2.78
CA LEU A 126 -9.72 0.41 -1.95
C LEU A 126 -10.35 1.69 -2.50
N SER A 127 -10.50 1.79 -3.81
CA SER A 127 -11.12 2.95 -4.46
C SER A 127 -12.64 2.96 -4.33
N LEU A 128 -13.21 1.82 -3.92
CA LEU A 128 -14.65 1.67 -3.81
C LEU A 128 -15.15 2.30 -2.50
N PRO A 129 -16.30 2.99 -2.54
CA PRO A 129 -16.91 3.51 -1.32
C PRO A 129 -17.34 2.36 -0.41
N SER A 130 -17.39 2.60 0.90
CA SER A 130 -17.81 1.61 1.90
C SER A 130 -19.24 1.07 1.68
N SER A 131 -20.04 1.77 0.87
CA SER A 131 -21.38 1.37 0.43
C SER A 131 -21.39 0.36 -0.72
N PHE A 132 -20.24 0.07 -1.32
CA PHE A 132 -20.15 -0.86 -2.43
C PHE A 132 -20.33 -2.30 -1.92
N SER A 133 -21.38 -2.96 -2.41
CA SER A 133 -21.61 -4.38 -2.21
C SER A 133 -21.48 -5.08 -3.55
N ALA A 134 -20.60 -6.08 -3.64
CA ALA A 134 -20.43 -6.85 -4.85
C ALA A 134 -21.69 -7.69 -5.09
N VAL A 135 -22.35 -7.48 -6.22
CA VAL A 135 -23.44 -8.35 -6.68
C VAL A 135 -22.80 -9.62 -7.23
N ALA A 136 -23.15 -10.77 -6.67
CA ALA A 136 -22.71 -12.05 -7.21
C ALA A 136 -23.17 -12.17 -8.67
N ALA A 137 -22.26 -12.53 -9.57
CA ALA A 137 -22.62 -12.78 -10.95
C ALA A 137 -23.67 -13.89 -10.99
N ALA A 138 -24.70 -13.71 -11.82
CA ALA A 138 -25.68 -14.76 -12.06
C ALA A 138 -24.94 -16.01 -12.56
N PRO A 139 -25.37 -17.22 -12.14
CA PRO A 139 -24.79 -18.46 -12.64
C PRO A 139 -24.72 -18.42 -14.16
N TYR A 140 -23.53 -18.64 -14.72
CA TYR A 140 -23.38 -18.81 -16.15
C TYR A 140 -24.07 -20.12 -16.52
N GLU A 141 -25.24 -20.04 -17.13
CA GLU A 141 -25.81 -21.18 -17.82
C GLU A 141 -25.01 -21.35 -19.11
N PRO A 142 -24.22 -22.44 -19.26
CA PRO A 142 -23.56 -22.70 -20.52
C PRO A 142 -24.65 -22.80 -21.60
N ALA A 143 -24.52 -21.98 -22.64
CA ALA A 143 -25.32 -22.14 -23.84
C ALA A 143 -25.18 -23.61 -24.25
N ALA A 144 -26.31 -24.32 -24.29
CA ALA A 144 -26.36 -25.73 -24.66
C ALA A 144 -25.49 -25.96 -25.89
N GLU A 145 -24.45 -26.78 -25.73
CA GLU A 145 -23.69 -27.30 -26.86
C GLU A 145 -24.69 -28.00 -27.75
N GLY A 146 -24.94 -27.41 -28.94
CA GLY A 146 -25.80 -28.02 -29.94
C GLY A 146 -25.22 -29.37 -30.31
N GLU A 147 -25.99 -30.43 -30.08
CA GLU A 147 -25.65 -31.78 -30.48
C GLU A 147 -25.37 -31.81 -31.99
N ASP A 148 -24.15 -32.23 -32.34
CA ASP A 148 -23.78 -32.57 -33.71
C ASP A 148 -24.63 -33.75 -34.19
N GLY A 149 -25.61 -33.45 -35.05
CA GLY A 149 -26.44 -34.43 -35.75
C GLY A 149 -26.54 -34.10 -37.24
N GLU A 150 -25.85 -34.90 -38.07
CA GLU A 150 -25.86 -34.82 -39.54
C GLU A 150 -27.28 -34.87 -40.15
N GLY A 151 -27.62 -33.94 -41.05
CA GLY A 151 -28.91 -33.99 -41.73
C GLY A 151 -29.25 -32.89 -42.75
N LYS A 152 -28.45 -32.76 -43.82
CA LYS A 152 -28.87 -32.41 -45.20
C LYS A 152 -29.39 -30.98 -45.53
N LYS A 153 -28.52 -30.25 -46.24
CA LYS A 153 -28.75 -29.29 -47.37
C LYS A 153 -30.10 -28.56 -47.43
N ASP A 154 -30.16 -27.35 -46.89
CA ASP A 154 -30.83 -26.15 -47.45
C ASP A 154 -30.58 -24.89 -46.57
N GLY A 155 -29.38 -24.75 -45.99
CA GLY A 155 -29.11 -23.79 -44.90
C GLY A 155 -28.32 -22.52 -45.25
N ASP A 156 -27.84 -22.35 -46.48
CA ASP A 156 -26.90 -21.25 -46.77
C ASP A 156 -27.52 -19.85 -46.72
N LYS A 157 -28.84 -19.73 -46.94
CA LYS A 157 -29.52 -18.41 -46.93
C LYS A 157 -29.99 -17.97 -45.56
N GLU A 158 -30.19 -18.90 -44.63
CA GLU A 158 -30.72 -18.60 -43.29
C GLU A 158 -29.60 -18.39 -42.28
N VAL A 159 -28.49 -19.14 -42.40
CA VAL A 159 -27.28 -18.94 -41.61
C VAL A 159 -26.62 -17.59 -41.95
N GLN A 160 -26.64 -17.17 -43.23
CA GLN A 160 -26.17 -15.84 -43.65
C GLN A 160 -27.07 -14.70 -43.14
N LYS A 161 -28.38 -14.92 -43.00
CA LYS A 161 -29.31 -13.92 -42.46
C LYS A 161 -29.20 -13.81 -40.93
N ALA A 162 -28.93 -14.92 -40.23
CA ALA A 162 -28.68 -14.94 -38.79
C ALA A 162 -27.29 -14.34 -38.44
N THR A 163 -26.25 -14.63 -39.21
CA THR A 163 -24.94 -13.96 -39.06
C THR A 163 -25.00 -12.48 -39.47
N ALA A 164 -25.80 -12.11 -40.48
CA ALA A 164 -26.03 -10.70 -40.83
C ALA A 164 -26.89 -9.97 -39.78
N ALA A 165 -27.85 -10.61 -39.14
CA ALA A 165 -28.63 -10.02 -38.04
C ALA A 165 -27.81 -9.85 -36.76
N LEU A 166 -26.92 -10.80 -36.45
CA LEU A 166 -25.94 -10.68 -35.37
C LEU A 166 -24.87 -9.61 -35.67
N ALA A 167 -24.52 -9.43 -36.94
CA ALA A 167 -23.63 -8.36 -37.40
C ALA A 167 -24.31 -6.98 -37.45
N ALA A 168 -25.60 -6.91 -37.79
CA ALA A 168 -26.37 -5.66 -37.85
C ALA A 168 -26.78 -5.15 -36.46
N THR A 169 -26.88 -6.03 -35.46
CA THR A 169 -27.09 -5.65 -34.05
C THR A 169 -25.76 -5.26 -33.35
N ARG A 170 -24.63 -5.28 -34.07
CA ARG A 170 -23.37 -4.64 -33.64
C ARG A 170 -23.29 -3.19 -34.12
N VAL A 171 -24.34 -2.41 -33.90
CA VAL A 171 -24.20 -0.95 -33.84
C VAL A 171 -24.02 -0.60 -32.37
N GLY A 172 -22.77 -0.43 -31.97
CA GLY A 172 -22.45 -0.07 -30.60
C GLY A 172 -21.01 -0.42 -30.29
N SER A 173 -20.13 0.57 -30.47
CA SER A 173 -18.78 0.65 -29.91
C SER A 173 -18.00 -0.67 -29.92
N THR A 174 -17.06 -0.76 -30.86
CA THR A 174 -15.85 -1.56 -30.73
C THR A 174 -15.39 -1.57 -29.27
N ARG A 175 -15.69 -2.62 -28.49
CA ARG A 175 -15.07 -2.89 -27.19
C ARG A 175 -13.60 -3.31 -27.41
N ARG A 176 -12.85 -2.53 -28.17
CA ARG A 176 -11.40 -2.46 -27.98
C ARG A 176 -11.27 -1.52 -26.80
N ASN A 177 -10.77 -2.01 -25.67
CA ASN A 177 -10.28 -1.12 -24.63
C ASN A 177 -9.39 -0.09 -25.35
N GLU A 178 -9.78 1.18 -25.28
CA GLU A 178 -8.97 2.25 -25.81
C GLU A 178 -7.59 2.11 -25.16
N ALA A 179 -6.53 2.23 -25.95
CA ALA A 179 -5.19 2.14 -25.42
C ALA A 179 -5.05 3.26 -24.39
N VAL A 180 -4.97 2.89 -23.12
CA VAL A 180 -4.77 3.84 -22.03
C VAL A 180 -3.50 4.62 -22.35
N ALA A 181 -3.59 5.96 -22.37
CA ALA A 181 -2.43 6.79 -22.62
C ALA A 181 -1.32 6.43 -21.62
N GLU A 182 -0.05 6.42 -22.04
CA GLU A 182 1.07 6.02 -21.16
C GLU A 182 1.13 6.87 -19.87
N GLU A 183 0.61 8.08 -19.93
CA GLU A 183 0.48 9.04 -18.82
C GLU A 183 -0.60 8.64 -17.79
N GLU A 184 -1.62 7.87 -18.20
CA GLU A 184 -2.70 7.33 -17.36
C GLU A 184 -2.53 5.83 -17.05
N MET A 185 -1.47 5.20 -17.59
CA MET A 185 -1.22 3.76 -17.42
C MET A 185 -1.03 3.39 -15.93
N PHE A 186 -0.65 4.36 -15.10
CA PHE A 186 -0.69 4.29 -13.65
C PHE A 186 -1.72 5.29 -13.12
N ALA A 187 -2.97 4.86 -12.98
CA ALA A 187 -4.10 5.68 -12.52
C ALA A 187 -3.95 6.29 -11.10
N SER A 188 -2.85 6.01 -10.40
CA SER A 188 -2.54 6.55 -9.08
C SER A 188 -1.04 6.63 -8.86
N GLY A 189 -0.50 7.84 -8.75
CA GLY A 189 0.84 8.10 -8.27
C GLY A 189 0.93 8.02 -6.74
N PRO A 190 2.13 8.09 -6.15
CA PRO A 190 2.29 8.05 -4.69
C PRO A 190 1.73 9.28 -3.97
N ALA A 191 1.46 10.37 -4.70
CA ALA A 191 0.74 11.54 -4.19
C ALA A 191 -0.77 11.30 -4.04
N ASP A 192 -1.32 10.28 -4.72
CA ASP A 192 -2.76 9.98 -4.71
C ASP A 192 -3.16 9.01 -3.60
N ILE A 193 -2.20 8.58 -2.76
CA ILE A 193 -2.48 7.72 -1.60
C ILE A 193 -3.34 8.50 -0.62
N LYS A 194 -4.58 8.04 -0.44
CA LYS A 194 -5.55 8.66 0.48
C LYS A 194 -5.35 8.12 1.90
N PRO A 195 -5.49 8.96 2.94
CA PRO A 195 -5.40 8.51 4.33
C PRO A 195 -6.46 7.45 4.67
N ALA A 196 -7.64 7.54 4.06
CA ALA A 196 -8.72 6.56 4.22
C ALA A 196 -8.32 5.12 3.82
N TRP A 197 -7.34 4.95 2.93
CA TRP A 197 -6.87 3.63 2.52
C TRP A 197 -6.04 2.93 3.59
N LEU A 198 -5.35 3.72 4.42
CA LEU A 198 -4.59 3.24 5.57
C LEU A 198 -5.46 3.10 6.84
N ASP A 199 -6.76 3.40 6.76
CA ASP A 199 -7.70 3.23 7.87
C ASP A 199 -8.25 1.79 7.98
N SER A 200 -7.86 0.89 7.06
CA SER A 200 -8.40 -0.45 7.00
C SER A 200 -8.10 -1.27 8.27
N PRO A 201 -9.05 -2.11 8.75
CA PRO A 201 -8.85 -2.90 9.96
C PRO A 201 -7.72 -3.91 9.82
N ARG A 202 -7.48 -4.41 8.60
CA ARG A 202 -6.36 -5.33 8.32
C ARG A 202 -5.02 -4.63 8.47
N PHE A 203 -4.91 -3.40 7.97
CA PHE A 203 -3.69 -2.61 8.10
C PHE A 203 -3.41 -2.26 9.57
N ARG A 204 -4.42 -1.75 10.29
CA ARG A 204 -4.30 -1.46 11.74
C ARG A 204 -3.86 -2.68 12.54
N ALA A 205 -4.52 -3.83 12.34
CA ALA A 205 -4.15 -5.06 13.01
C ALA A 205 -2.74 -5.54 12.63
N GLY A 206 -2.28 -5.27 11.40
CA GLY A 206 -0.91 -5.54 10.96
C GLY A 206 0.12 -4.70 11.71
N ILE A 207 -0.12 -3.38 11.82
CA ILE A 207 0.75 -2.47 12.57
C ILE A 207 0.77 -2.81 14.07
N GLU A 208 -0.39 -3.08 14.67
CA GLU A 208 -0.49 -3.51 16.07
C GLU A 208 0.27 -4.81 16.34
N ARG A 209 0.15 -5.81 15.44
CA ARG A 209 0.92 -7.07 15.53
C ARG A 209 2.41 -6.84 15.49
N LEU A 210 2.89 -5.92 14.64
CA LEU A 210 4.31 -5.55 14.60
C LEU A 210 4.73 -4.92 15.93
N GLY A 211 3.93 -4.02 16.49
CA GLY A 211 4.18 -3.43 17.80
C GLY A 211 4.28 -4.48 18.92
N VAL A 212 3.33 -5.41 18.98
CA VAL A 212 3.32 -6.50 19.98
C VAL A 212 4.54 -7.41 19.84
N LEU A 213 4.88 -7.81 18.61
CA LEU A 213 6.00 -8.70 18.34
C LEU A 213 7.35 -8.06 18.72
N LEU A 214 7.49 -6.75 18.50
CA LEU A 214 8.72 -6.01 18.78
C LEU A 214 8.87 -5.64 20.26
N ASN A 215 7.75 -5.42 20.96
CA ASN A 215 7.71 -5.24 22.42
C ASN A 215 7.89 -6.55 23.22
N GLY A 216 8.16 -7.69 22.56
CA GLY A 216 8.40 -8.98 23.20
C GLY A 216 7.13 -9.75 23.58
N GLY A 217 5.96 -9.34 23.07
CA GLY A 217 4.72 -10.09 23.22
C GLY A 217 4.77 -11.37 22.39
N ARG A 218 4.69 -12.53 23.04
CA ARG A 218 4.41 -13.80 22.35
C ARG A 218 2.98 -13.73 21.80
N ALA A 219 2.85 -13.77 20.48
CA ALA A 219 1.60 -14.03 19.80
C ALA A 219 1.09 -15.45 20.11
#